data_AF-X8J7L2-F1
#
_entry.id   AF-X8J7L2-F1
#
_cell.length_a   1.000
_cell.length_b   1.000
_cell.length_c   1.000
_cell.angle_alpha   90.00
_cell.angle_beta   90.00
_cell.angle_gamma   90.00
#
_symmetry.space_group_name_H-M   'P 1'
#
loop_
_entity.id
_entity.type
_entity.pdbx_description
1 polymer ?
#
loop_
_entity_poly.entity_id
_entity_poly.type
_entity_poly.pdbx_seq_one_letter_code
_entity_poly.pdbx_strand_id
1 'polypeptide(L)'
;MDTKIEFKKIKAEIESKQEEKEKYEKKLVQLQNREKELKKMANLKERKKRNHRLIERGAILESFIEGASEKTNEEIKSILQEVFQKR
;
A
#
# COMPACT_ATOMS: atom_id res chain seq x y z
N MET A 1 -1.09 47.33 39.11
CA MET A 1 -1.48 47.35 37.68
C MET A 1 -0.89 46.17 36.91
N ASP A 2 0.07 45.46 37.52
CA ASP A 2 0.96 44.50 36.88
C ASP A 2 0.31 43.14 36.59
N THR A 3 -0.57 42.67 37.47
CA THR A 3 -1.31 41.41 37.30
C THR A 3 -2.24 41.40 36.09
N LYS A 4 -2.84 42.55 35.75
CA LYS A 4 -3.72 42.67 34.56
C LYS A 4 -2.91 42.61 33.26
N ILE A 5 -1.65 43.07 33.29
CA ILE A 5 -0.74 43.02 32.15
C ILE A 5 -0.20 41.60 31.97
N GLU A 6 0.19 40.93 33.05
CA GLU A 6 0.57 39.51 33.03
C GLU A 6 -0.56 38.61 32.52
N PHE A 7 -1.79 38.80 33.00
CA PHE A 7 -2.93 38.01 32.54
C PHE A 7 -3.17 38.15 31.03
N LYS A 8 -3.03 39.37 30.49
CA LYS A 8 -3.13 39.61 29.04
C LYS A 8 -2.01 38.91 28.26
N LYS A 9 -0.77 38.92 28.77
CA LYS A 9 0.36 38.22 28.13
C LYS A 9 0.16 36.71 28.11
N ILE A 10 -0.23 36.12 29.25
CA ILE A 10 -0.51 34.69 29.37
C ILE A 10 -1.63 34.28 28.40
N LYS A 11 -2.69 35.10 28.30
CA LYS A 11 -3.79 34.84 27.35
C LYS A 11 -3.32 34.81 25.89
N ALA A 12 -2.52 35.79 25.48
CA ALA A 12 -1.96 35.84 24.12
C ALA A 12 -1.03 34.65 23.83
N GLU A 13 -0.24 34.21 24.82
CA GLU A 13 0.61 33.04 24.67
C GLU A 13 -0.19 31.74 24.52
N ILE A 14 -1.29 31.59 25.26
CA ILE A 14 -2.21 30.45 25.13
C ILE A 14 -2.84 30.44 23.74
N GLU A 15 -3.33 31.59 23.25
CA GLU A 15 -3.91 31.72 21.91
C GLU A 15 -2.88 31.32 20.83
N SER A 16 -1.65 31.82 20.92
CA SER A 16 -0.59 31.47 19.98
C SER A 16 -0.22 29.97 20.01
N LYS A 17 -0.12 29.37 21.20
CA LYS A 17 0.14 27.93 21.35
C LYS A 17 -1.01 27.08 20.81
N GLN A 18 -2.24 27.55 20.94
CA GLN A 18 -3.41 26.86 20.41
C GLN A 18 -3.41 26.87 18.88
N GLU A 19 -3.09 28.00 18.25
CA GLU A 19 -2.93 28.09 16.79
C GLU A 19 -1.81 27.18 16.28
N GLU A 20 -0.68 27.15 16.98
CA GLU A 20 0.45 26.29 16.62
C GLU A 20 0.08 24.81 16.74
N LYS A 21 -0.65 24.43 17.79
CA LYS A 21 -1.18 23.08 17.97
C LYS A 21 -2.10 22.68 16.81
N GLU A 22 -3.06 23.51 16.45
CA GLU A 22 -3.97 23.23 15.32
C GLU A 22 -3.22 23.06 14.00
N LYS A 23 -2.17 23.87 13.78
CA LYS A 23 -1.31 23.75 12.60
C LYS A 23 -0.58 22.41 12.56
N TYR A 24 -0.03 21.95 13.69
CA TYR A 24 0.63 20.65 13.75
C TYR A 24 -0.33 19.48 13.63
N GLU A 25 -1.53 19.57 14.22
CA GLU A 25 -2.57 18.54 14.07
C GLU A 25 -2.97 18.36 12.59
N LYS A 26 -3.19 19.46 11.87
CA LYS A 26 -3.44 19.42 10.42
C LYS A 26 -2.29 18.78 9.65
N LYS A 27 -1.04 19.12 9.99
CA LYS A 27 0.16 18.54 9.36
C LYS A 27 0.29 17.04 9.65
N LEU A 28 -0.05 16.61 10.87
CA LEU A 28 -0.02 15.20 11.25
C LEU A 28 -1.00 14.37 10.43
N VAL A 29 -2.24 14.85 10.26
CA VAL A 29 -3.25 14.19 9.42
C VAL A 29 -2.78 14.08 7.97
N GLN A 30 -2.17 15.14 7.42
CA GLN A 30 -1.61 15.13 6.06
C GLN A 30 -0.51 14.07 5.91
N LEU A 31 0.42 13.99 6.88
CA LEU A 31 1.49 13.00 6.87
C LEU A 31 0.96 11.56 6.98
N GLN A 32 -0.03 11.32 7.84
CA GLN A 32 -0.68 10.01 7.96
C GLN A 32 -1.37 9.59 6.66
N ASN A 33 -2.03 10.52 5.97
CA ASN A 33 -2.63 10.24 4.66
C ASN A 33 -1.55 9.91 3.62
N ARG A 34 -0.45 10.65 3.61
CA ARG A 34 0.67 10.41 2.71
C ARG A 34 1.31 9.04 2.95
N GLU A 35 1.46 8.63 4.21
CA GLU A 35 1.96 7.30 4.56
C GLU A 35 1.05 6.20 4.03
N LYS A 36 -0.27 6.34 4.19
CA LYS A 36 -1.26 5.39 3.66
C LYS A 36 -1.18 5.26 2.14
N GLU A 37 -1.03 6.39 1.42
CA GLU A 37 -0.85 6.38 -0.03
C GLU A 37 0.41 5.64 -0.46
N LEU A 38 1.54 5.93 0.20
CA LEU A 38 2.83 5.29 -0.11
C LEU A 38 2.77 3.77 0.10
N LYS A 39 2.15 3.30 1.19
CA LYS A 39 1.92 1.87 1.43
C LYS A 39 1.07 1.23 0.34
N LYS A 40 -0.01 1.89 -0.09
CA LYS A 40 -0.84 1.41 -1.21
C LYS A 40 -0.04 1.31 -2.51
N MET A 41 0.77 2.32 -2.82
CA MET A 41 1.61 2.32 -4.03
C MET A 41 2.65 1.20 -4.02
N ALA A 42 3.29 0.94 -2.88
CA ALA A 42 4.23 -0.17 -2.72
C ALA A 42 3.55 -1.52 -2.99
N ASN A 43 2.41 -1.77 -2.35
CA ASN A 43 1.63 -2.99 -2.55
C ASN A 43 1.19 -3.17 -4.01
N LEU A 44 0.79 -2.09 -4.69
CA LEU A 44 0.43 -2.13 -6.10
C LEU A 44 1.63 -2.47 -6.99
N LYS A 45 2.82 -1.92 -6.72
CA LYS A 45 4.05 -2.25 -7.46
C LYS A 45 4.40 -3.72 -7.30
N GLU A 46 4.31 -4.27 -6.08
CA GLU A 46 4.57 -5.69 -5.83
C GLU A 46 3.56 -6.58 -6.54
N ARG A 47 2.25 -6.24 -6.50
CA ARG A 47 1.21 -6.97 -7.23
C ARG A 47 1.46 -6.95 -8.73
N LYS A 48 1.84 -5.81 -9.31
CA LYS A 48 2.19 -5.70 -10.74
C LYS A 48 3.39 -6.59 -11.10
N LYS A 49 4.47 -6.54 -10.30
CA LYS A 49 5.67 -7.38 -10.50
C LYS A 49 5.33 -8.87 -10.40
N ARG A 50 4.50 -9.26 -9.43
CA ARG A 50 4.03 -10.63 -9.29
C ARG A 50 3.18 -11.06 -10.48
N ASN A 51 2.22 -10.24 -10.92
CA ASN A 51 1.35 -10.56 -12.05
C ASN A 51 2.14 -10.71 -13.35
N HIS A 52 3.05 -9.77 -13.63
CA HIS A 52 3.94 -9.85 -14.79
C HIS A 52 4.71 -11.18 -14.81
N ARG A 53 5.36 -11.52 -13.69
CA ARG A 53 6.07 -12.80 -13.54
C ARG A 53 5.16 -14.03 -13.71
N LEU A 54 3.94 -13.99 -13.20
CA LEU A 54 2.99 -15.10 -13.32
C LEU A 54 2.50 -15.26 -14.76
N ILE A 55 2.27 -14.18 -15.48
CA ILE A 55 1.86 -14.21 -16.90
C ILE A 55 2.99 -14.76 -17.76
N GLU A 56 4.21 -14.24 -17.62
CA GLU A 56 5.37 -14.74 -18.38
C GLU A 56 5.62 -16.22 -18.12
N ARG A 57 5.62 -16.62 -16.84
CA ARG A 57 5.82 -18.03 -16.48
C ARG A 57 4.65 -18.92 -16.90
N GLY A 58 3.43 -18.40 -16.84
CA GLY A 58 2.23 -19.10 -17.33
C GLY A 58 2.34 -19.38 -18.82
N ALA A 59 2.70 -18.37 -19.62
CA ALA A 59 2.91 -18.52 -21.06
C ALA A 59 4.02 -19.54 -21.41
N ILE A 60 5.12 -19.53 -20.65
CA ILE A 60 6.18 -20.53 -20.82
C ILE A 60 5.65 -21.94 -20.52
N LEU A 61 4.90 -22.13 -19.43
CA LEU A 61 4.33 -23.44 -19.08
C LEU A 61 3.31 -23.92 -20.12
N GLU A 62 2.41 -23.03 -20.57
CA GLU A 62 1.43 -23.33 -21.61
C GLU A 62 2.12 -23.72 -22.93
N SER A 63 3.28 -23.14 -23.27
CA SER A 63 4.02 -23.50 -24.48
C SER A 63 4.52 -24.96 -24.51
N PHE A 64 4.60 -25.62 -23.35
CA PHE A 64 4.97 -27.04 -23.25
C PHE A 64 3.78 -27.99 -23.31
N ILE A 65 2.55 -27.47 -23.32
CA ILE A 65 1.33 -28.26 -23.27
C ILE A 65 0.60 -28.12 -24.60
N GLU A 66 0.45 -29.23 -25.31
CA GLU A 66 -0.29 -29.27 -26.57
C GLU A 66 -1.77 -28.92 -26.34
N GLY A 67 -2.30 -28.00 -27.14
CA GLY A 67 -3.67 -27.51 -27.01
C GLY A 67 -3.94 -26.78 -25.69
N ALA A 68 -2.93 -26.20 -25.03
CA ALA A 68 -3.09 -25.56 -23.72
C ALA A 68 -4.23 -24.53 -23.66
N SER A 69 -4.39 -23.73 -24.71
CA SER A 69 -5.44 -22.70 -24.79
C SER A 69 -6.88 -23.25 -24.83
N GLU A 70 -7.03 -24.52 -25.19
CA GLU A 70 -8.32 -25.21 -25.28
C GLU A 70 -8.66 -25.97 -23.98
N LYS A 71 -7.68 -26.07 -23.07
CA LYS A 71 -7.82 -26.77 -21.79
C LYS A 71 -8.33 -25.84 -20.71
N THR A 72 -9.13 -26.39 -19.82
CA THR A 72 -9.55 -25.75 -18.57
C THR A 72 -8.40 -25.65 -17.58
N ASN A 73 -8.51 -24.76 -16.60
CA ASN A 73 -7.50 -24.61 -15.54
C ASN A 73 -7.31 -25.91 -14.74
N GLU A 74 -8.37 -26.69 -14.58
CA GLU A 74 -8.42 -27.96 -13.89
C GLU A 74 -7.65 -29.05 -14.66
N GLU A 75 -7.80 -29.10 -15.97
CA GLU A 75 -7.02 -29.99 -16.85
C GLU A 75 -5.54 -29.62 -16.84
N ILE A 76 -5.22 -28.33 -16.97
CA ILE A 76 -3.83 -27.83 -16.87
C ILE A 76 -3.24 -28.20 -15.52
N LYS A 77 -3.99 -28.00 -14.43
CA LYS A 77 -3.56 -28.38 -13.08
C LYS A 77 -3.31 -29.88 -12.96
N SER A 78 -4.18 -30.73 -13.51
CA SER A 78 -4.00 -32.20 -13.49
C SER A 78 -2.73 -32.61 -14.22
N ILE A 79 -2.49 -32.05 -15.42
CA ILE A 79 -1.27 -32.30 -16.21
C ILE A 79 -0.03 -31.90 -15.42
N LEU A 80 -0.02 -30.70 -14.83
CA LEU A 80 1.12 -30.22 -14.05
C LEU A 80 1.33 -31.06 -12.78
N GLN A 81 0.26 -31.53 -12.13
CA GLN A 81 0.37 -32.40 -10.96
C GLN A 81 0.94 -33.78 -11.31
N GLU A 82 0.58 -34.34 -12.46
CA GLU A 82 1.14 -35.61 -12.94
C GLU A 82 2.63 -35.48 -13.27
N VAL A 83 3.02 -34.40 -13.96
CA VAL A 83 4.42 -34.16 -14.38
C VAL A 83 5.33 -33.80 -13.21
N PHE A 84 4.86 -32.93 -12.30
CA PHE A 84 5.66 -32.35 -11.22
C PHE A 84 5.36 -32.93 -9.84
N GLN A 85 4.69 -34.08 -9.76
CA GLN A 85 4.45 -34.76 -8.49
C GLN A 85 5.78 -34.90 -7.75
N LYS A 86 5.85 -34.36 -6.53
CA LYS A 86 7.01 -34.52 -5.64
C LYS A 86 7.17 -36.01 -5.37
N ARG A 87 8.15 -36.63 -6.03
CA ARG A 87 8.71 -37.90 -5.58
C ARG A 87 9.43 -37.70 -4.24
#